data_AF-A0A4Q3UQD9-F1
#
_entry.id   AF-A0A4Q3UQD9-F1
#
_cell.length_a   1.000
_cell.length_b   1.000
_cell.length_c   1.000
_cell.angle_alpha   90.00
_cell.angle_beta   90.00
_cell.angle_gamma   90.00
#
_symmetry.space_group_name_H-M   'P 1'
#
loop_
_entity.id
_entity.type
_entity.pdbx_description
1 polymer ?
#
loop_
_entity_poly.entity_id
_entity_poly.type
_entity_poly.pdbx_seq_one_letter_code
_entity_poly.pdbx_strand_id
1 'polypeptide(L)'
;MNLSIFFEPVAEELASIESNYAFGSLIRCFTSKFPDWRQAQIALLGVNEWRGSLAEPPEENPADVIRRHLYSLKQGTTAELNIIDMGNLRPGVTAEETYL
;
A
#
# COMPACT_ATOMS: atom_id res chain seq x y z
N MET A 1 15.17 -12.42 -6.37
CA MET A 1 13.76 -12.31 -6.80
C MET A 1 13.38 -10.84 -6.92
N ASN A 2 12.80 -10.43 -8.04
CA ASN A 2 12.32 -9.06 -8.22
C ASN A 2 10.83 -9.00 -7.86
N LEU A 3 10.50 -8.46 -6.68
CA LEU A 3 9.10 -8.37 -6.23
C LEU A 3 8.28 -7.34 -6.99
N SER A 4 8.91 -6.33 -7.61
CA SER A 4 8.18 -5.20 -8.21
C SER A 4 7.21 -5.63 -9.31
N ILE A 5 7.42 -6.78 -9.94
CA ILE A 5 6.58 -7.32 -11.01
C ILE A 5 5.19 -7.71 -10.53
N PHE A 6 5.04 -8.01 -9.23
CA PHE A 6 3.77 -8.45 -8.64
C PHE A 6 2.92 -7.27 -8.15
N PHE A 7 3.44 -6.05 -8.19
CA PHE A 7 2.77 -4.89 -7.62
C PHE A 7 2.38 -3.85 -8.68
N GLU A 8 1.29 -3.16 -8.38
CA GLU A 8 0.86 -1.91 -8.99
C GLU A 8 1.21 -0.74 -8.07
N PRO A 9 1.68 0.38 -8.63
CA PRO A 9 1.96 1.56 -7.83
C PRO A 9 0.68 2.14 -7.21
N VAL A 10 0.86 2.84 -6.10
CA VAL A 10 -0.17 3.68 -5.50
C VAL A 10 -0.40 4.90 -6.40
N ALA A 11 -1.66 5.26 -6.61
CA ALA A 11 -2.05 6.45 -7.35
C ALA A 11 -1.38 7.71 -6.80
N GLU A 12 -0.90 8.60 -7.67
CA GLU A 12 -0.13 9.78 -7.28
C GLU A 12 -0.92 10.72 -6.36
N GLU A 13 -2.24 10.80 -6.54
CA GLU A 13 -3.14 11.63 -5.75
C GLU A 13 -3.19 11.17 -4.29
N LEU A 14 -3.05 9.86 -4.04
CA LEU A 14 -2.99 9.30 -2.70
C LEU A 14 -1.62 9.50 -2.05
N ALA A 15 -0.55 9.42 -2.85
CA ALA A 15 0.82 9.55 -2.37
C ALA A 15 1.26 11.01 -2.18
N SER A 16 0.49 11.98 -2.70
CA SER A 16 0.75 13.41 -2.59
C SER A 16 0.37 13.94 -1.20
N ILE A 17 1.29 13.80 -0.24
CA ILE A 17 1.09 14.24 1.14
C ILE A 17 1.49 15.72 1.30
N GLU A 18 0.52 16.60 1.56
CA GLU A 18 0.78 18.04 1.70
C GLU A 18 1.46 18.43 3.02
N SER A 19 1.19 17.69 4.10
CA SER A 19 1.66 18.01 5.44
C SER A 19 2.82 17.11 5.86
N ASN A 20 3.96 17.72 6.18
CA ASN A 20 5.08 17.02 6.82
C ASN A 20 4.73 16.46 8.20
N TYR A 21 3.56 16.78 8.78
CA TYR A 21 3.09 16.22 10.04
C TYR A 21 2.05 15.11 9.86
N ALA A 22 1.74 14.75 8.62
CA ALA A 22 0.86 13.64 8.32
C ALA A 22 1.63 12.30 8.37
N PHE A 23 0.98 11.23 8.80
CA PHE A 23 1.59 9.91 8.93
C PHE A 23 2.09 9.39 7.59
N GLY A 24 1.39 9.69 6.49
CA GLY A 24 1.82 9.36 5.14
C GLY A 24 3.20 9.93 4.77
N SER A 25 3.62 11.05 5.37
CA SER A 25 4.95 11.63 5.12
C SER A 25 6.11 10.77 5.65
N LEU A 26 5.83 9.83 6.56
CA LEU A 26 6.79 8.86 7.07
C LEU A 26 6.92 7.61 6.18
N ILE A 27 6.04 7.45 5.19
CA ILE A 27 5.91 6.22 4.40
C ILE A 27 6.57 6.42 3.03
N ARG A 28 7.57 5.59 2.71
CA ARG A 28 8.10 5.54 1.34
C ARG A 28 7.21 4.68 0.46
N CYS A 29 6.41 5.34 -0.37
CA CYS A 29 5.38 4.72 -1.18
C CYS A 29 5.89 4.32 -2.57
N PHE A 30 5.43 3.18 -3.10
CA PHE A 30 5.65 2.80 -4.50
C PHE A 30 4.76 3.63 -5.41
N THR A 31 5.30 4.70 -6.02
CA THR A 31 4.62 5.48 -7.07
C THR A 31 5.28 5.25 -8.43
N SER A 32 6.51 5.72 -8.61
CA SER A 32 7.31 5.50 -9.82
C SER A 32 8.47 4.52 -9.58
N LYS A 33 8.95 4.43 -8.34
CA LYS A 33 10.08 3.59 -7.95
C LYS A 33 9.69 2.64 -6.83
N PHE A 34 9.89 1.35 -7.05
CA PHE A 34 9.63 0.32 -6.04
C PHE A 34 10.58 0.51 -4.84
N PRO A 35 10.07 0.62 -3.60
CA PRO A 35 10.90 0.88 -2.44
C PRO A 35 11.76 -0.34 -2.08
N ASP A 36 12.94 -0.10 -1.49
CA ASP A 36 13.69 -1.19 -0.87
C ASP A 36 13.01 -1.61 0.43
N TRP A 37 12.57 -2.86 0.44
CA TRP A 37 11.80 -3.47 1.53
C TRP A 37 12.66 -4.25 2.52
N ARG A 38 13.92 -4.53 2.19
CA ARG A 38 14.79 -5.39 3.02
C ARG A 38 15.14 -4.80 4.37
N GLN A 39 15.15 -3.47 4.46
CA GLN A 39 15.45 -2.73 5.69
C GLN A 39 14.20 -2.15 6.34
N ALA A 40 13.02 -2.34 5.74
CA ALA A 40 11.78 -1.80 6.27
C ALA A 40 11.42 -2.50 7.59
N GLN A 41 11.00 -1.71 8.57
CA GLN A 41 10.46 -2.22 9.82
C GLN A 41 8.98 -2.60 9.66
N ILE A 42 8.27 -1.86 8.81
CA ILE A 42 6.87 -2.09 8.47
C ILE A 42 6.74 -1.97 6.95
N ALA A 43 6.12 -2.98 6.33
CA ALA A 43 5.72 -2.94 4.93
C ALA A 43 4.20 -3.02 4.84
N LEU A 44 3.60 -2.03 4.16
CA LEU A 44 2.20 -2.04 3.79
C LEU A 44 2.05 -2.63 2.39
N LEU A 45 1.02 -3.44 2.21
CA LEU A 45 0.65 -4.06 0.95
C LEU A 45 -0.87 -4.09 0.84
N GLY A 46 -1.39 -3.52 -0.25
CA GLY A 46 -2.81 -3.59 -0.58
C GLY A 46 -3.09 -4.91 -1.30
N VAL A 47 -4.04 -5.69 -0.82
CA VAL A 47 -4.47 -6.93 -1.50
C VAL A 47 -5.93 -6.78 -1.86
N ASN A 48 -6.19 -6.57 -3.15
CA ASN A 48 -7.55 -6.39 -3.67
C ASN A 48 -8.16 -7.74 -4.08
N GLU A 49 -8.18 -8.70 -3.16
CA GLU A 49 -8.80 -10.01 -3.37
C GLU A 49 -10.13 -10.09 -2.64
N TRP A 50 -11.22 -10.08 -3.40
CA TRP A 50 -12.58 -10.10 -2.88
C TRP A 50 -13.32 -11.40 -3.25
N ARG A 51 -12.78 -12.21 -4.17
CA ARG A 51 -13.47 -13.40 -4.73
C ARG A 51 -13.71 -14.51 -3.72
N GLY A 52 -12.98 -14.50 -2.61
CA GLY A 52 -13.20 -15.39 -1.47
C GLY A 52 -14.32 -14.93 -0.52
N SER A 53 -14.93 -13.77 -0.77
CA SER A 53 -16.04 -13.23 0.04
C SER A 53 -17.40 -13.52 -0.61
N LEU A 54 -18.47 -13.39 0.18
CA LEU A 54 -19.85 -13.41 -0.33
C LEU A 54 -20.30 -12.04 -0.86
N ALA A 55 -19.40 -11.05 -0.91
CA ALA A 55 -19.71 -9.69 -1.32
C ALA A 55 -19.48 -9.50 -2.83
N GLU A 56 -20.15 -8.49 -3.37
CA GLU A 56 -19.91 -8.02 -4.73
C GLU A 56 -18.52 -7.37 -4.86
N PRO A 57 -17.95 -7.29 -6.08
CA PRO A 57 -16.71 -6.58 -6.31
C PRO A 57 -16.78 -5.14 -5.77
N PRO A 58 -15.74 -4.66 -5.07
CA PRO A 58 -15.76 -3.31 -4.53
C PRO A 58 -15.68 -2.29 -5.67
N GLU A 59 -16.43 -1.19 -5.55
CA GLU A 59 -16.43 -0.09 -6.52
C GLU A 59 -15.07 0.62 -6.62
N GLU A 60 -14.31 0.59 -5.53
CA GLU A 60 -12.96 1.14 -5.43
C GLU A 60 -12.02 0.17 -4.72
N ASN A 61 -10.72 0.28 -4.95
CA ASN A 61 -9.74 -0.56 -4.27
C ASN A 61 -9.78 -0.29 -2.75
N PRO A 62 -10.13 -1.29 -1.90
CA PRO A 62 -10.25 -1.10 -0.46
C PRO A 62 -8.96 -0.58 0.21
N ALA A 63 -7.80 -0.96 -0.31
CA ALA A 63 -6.52 -0.49 0.21
C ALA A 63 -6.34 1.02 -0.02
N ASP A 64 -6.84 1.56 -1.13
CA ASP A 64 -6.75 2.98 -1.43
C ASP A 64 -7.67 3.81 -0.51
N VAL A 65 -8.82 3.25 -0.13
CA VAL A 65 -9.70 3.84 0.91
C VAL A 65 -8.96 3.95 2.23
N ILE A 66 -8.31 2.87 2.65
CA ILE A 66 -7.51 2.85 3.87
C ILE A 66 -6.37 3.87 3.78
N ARG A 67 -5.65 3.95 2.65
CA ARG A 67 -4.56 4.93 2.45
C ARG A 67 -5.02 6.36 2.64
N ARG A 68 -6.16 6.77 2.08
CA ARG A 68 -6.70 8.14 2.28
C ARG A 68 -6.84 8.51 3.75
N HIS A 69 -7.32 7.58 4.56
CA HIS A 69 -7.50 7.81 6.00
C HIS A 69 -6.19 7.65 6.78
N LEU A 70 -5.43 6.59 6.52
CA LEU A 70 -4.19 6.30 7.22
C LEU A 70 -3.13 7.38 7.00
N TYR A 71 -2.97 7.83 5.76
CA TYR A 71 -1.94 8.81 5.41
C TYR A 71 -2.24 10.19 6.00
N SER A 72 -3.51 10.54 6.17
CA SER A 72 -3.94 11.83 6.71
C SER A 72 -3.91 11.91 8.24
N LEU A 73 -3.68 10.79 8.95
CA LEU A 73 -3.49 10.80 10.40
C LEU A 73 -2.30 11.69 10.78
N LYS A 74 -2.30 12.24 11.99
CA LYS A 74 -1.11 12.94 12.51
C LYS A 74 -0.01 11.92 12.81
N GLN A 75 1.22 12.23 12.41
CA GLN A 75 2.38 11.45 12.86
C GLN A 75 2.58 11.64 14.37
N GLY A 76 2.95 10.56 15.06
CA GLY A 76 3.33 10.60 16.47
C GLY A 76 4.77 11.10 16.66
N THR A 77 5.17 11.29 17.93
CA THR A 77 6.52 11.76 18.32
C THR A 77 7.62 10.69 18.19
N THR A 78 7.34 9.59 17.48
CA THR A 78 8.17 8.39 17.47
C THR A 78 9.46 8.56 16.67
N ALA A 79 10.50 7.83 17.12
CA ALA A 79 11.79 7.65 16.45
C ALA A 79 11.66 7.33 14.95
N GLU A 80 12.73 7.51 14.17
CA GLU A 80 12.80 7.25 12.73
C GLU A 80 12.25 5.85 12.37
N LEU A 81 10.96 5.78 12.01
CA LEU A 81 10.31 4.55 11.58
C LEU A 81 10.60 4.34 10.10
N ASN A 82 11.10 3.16 9.77
CA ASN A 82 11.36 2.77 8.39
C ASN A 82 10.13 2.07 7.79
N ILE A 83 9.13 2.84 7.37
CA ILE A 83 7.88 2.34 6.81
C ILE A 83 7.90 2.46 5.28
N ILE A 84 7.45 1.41 4.60
CA ILE A 84 7.21 1.43 3.16
C ILE A 84 5.78 1.05 2.84
N ASP A 85 5.28 1.52 1.71
CA ASP A 85 4.09 0.98 1.05
C ASP A 85 4.51 0.44 -0.32
N MET A 86 4.32 -0.87 -0.50
CA MET A 86 4.73 -1.60 -1.70
C MET A 86 3.72 -1.47 -2.84
N GLY A 87 2.61 -0.78 -2.62
CA GLY A 87 1.51 -0.65 -3.58
C GLY A 87 0.46 -1.74 -3.44
N ASN A 88 -0.17 -2.07 -4.55
CA ASN A 88 -1.24 -3.05 -4.62
C ASN A 88 -0.69 -4.34 -5.23
N LEU A 89 -0.86 -5.47 -4.54
CA LEU A 89 -0.59 -6.78 -5.13
C LEU A 89 -1.56 -7.01 -6.29
N ARG A 90 -1.02 -7.37 -7.45
CA ARG A 90 -1.81 -7.79 -8.62
C ARG A 90 -2.47 -9.13 -8.26
N PRO A 91 -3.82 -9.22 -8.27
CA PRO A 91 -4.50 -10.49 -8.06
C PRO A 91 -4.09 -11.52 -9.12
N GLY A 92 -4.01 -12.78 -8.72
CA GLY A 92 -3.83 -13.90 -9.64
C GLY A 92 -5.06 -14.08 -10.55
N VAL A 93 -4.93 -14.93 -11.57
CA VAL A 93 -6.06 -15.25 -12.46
C VAL A 93 -7.19 -15.89 -11.67
N THR A 94 -6.87 -16.70 -10.66
CA THR A 94 -7.82 -17.22 -9.66
C THR A 94 -7.51 -16.68 -8.26
N ALA A 95 -8.44 -16.86 -7.32
CA ALA A 95 -8.22 -16.47 -5.93
C ALA A 95 -7.10 -17.29 -5.28
N GLU A 96 -7.02 -18.57 -5.61
CA GLU A 96 -5.99 -19.49 -5.14
C GLU A 96 -4.60 -19.07 -5.63
N GLU A 97 -4.49 -18.59 -6.88
CA GLU A 97 -3.24 -18.03 -7.38
C GLU A 97 -2.81 -16.76 -6.63
N THR A 98 -3.74 -15.95 -6.11
CA THR A 98 -3.40 -14.81 -5.24
C THR A 98 -2.84 -15.24 -3.88
N TYR A 99 -3.18 -16.46 -3.41
CA TYR A 99 -2.76 -16.97 -2.10
C TYR A 99 -1.38 -17.65 -2.10
N LEU A 100 -0.83 -17.96 -3.27
CA LEU A 100 0.43 -18.66 -3.48
C LEU A 100 1.63 -17.70 -3.58
#